data_AF-A0A954GQX0-F1
#
_entry.id   AF-A0A954GQX0-F1
#
_cell.length_a   1.000
_cell.length_b   1.000
_cell.length_c   1.000
_cell.angle_alpha   90.00
_cell.angle_beta   90.00
_cell.angle_gamma   90.00
#
_symmetry.space_group_name_H-M   'P 1'
#
loop_
_entity.id
_entity.type
_entity.pdbx_description
1 polymer ?
#
loop_
_entity_poly.entity_id
_entity_poly.type
_entity_poly.pdbx_seq_one_letter_code
_entity_poly.pdbx_strand_id
1 'polypeptide(L)'
;MHWFNLGTDTGDDMLDEANVLLVLAVILVAGTLSGSLAKLFKLPSVTGQILIGVLIGPAVLNLLSLKSLHQLQPLVDFALGLMAVAVGSHLEFQRLRVARNRLLLLMLLESTLTPAIVYTLLFLFTDTQWTVSLLLATIAISTAPATVLAIVKETASRGSFVTTLIAAVALNNLSCIILFELARTIARASLVPGDHNLIQGLLQPLTQIVCSILIGFAVGMLLIGATRRVVRTDRLSGFSLIAILLTAGLSHYFGLSVLLACLTLGVTLANVTPHKQELGHRVFDSFEPAIFAVFFTVAGMELEFEPLLLGGFLALVTFTGRLIGKTSAGFLSMRLAGATDRLRRWIGLSLIPQAGLAVGLMLLVSEDDAFAQVSELFLAVVLAMVLLNEIIGPILTRQALRHSGDFGRDRARILDFLSEHNITTELRGPDKESAVRELVSLTLRTQSVSLDEEAIVQRVLEAETLASSCVGEGLALPHARIPGGNAIVGAMGINQRGLQLETPDGRPVHCMVLILTPDNMPEQHLQVLGALAASIGSDPAIQQQLYGITSPTHADELIHVGDQFNDWNYYLDE
;
A
#
# COMPACT_ATOMS: atom_id res chain seq x y z
N MET A 1 -18.94 8.10 -47.96
CA MET A 1 -20.18 7.34 -48.18
C MET A 1 -19.84 5.91 -48.59
N HIS A 2 -20.32 4.94 -47.80
CA HIS A 2 -20.53 3.52 -48.10
C HIS A 2 -19.35 2.62 -48.48
N TRP A 3 -18.50 2.20 -47.53
CA TRP A 3 -17.71 0.93 -47.67
C TRP A 3 -17.36 0.21 -46.34
N PHE A 4 -18.10 0.45 -45.25
CA PHE A 4 -18.06 -0.41 -44.05
C PHE A 4 -19.45 -0.45 -43.40
N ASN A 5 -20.43 -0.93 -44.17
CA ASN A 5 -21.73 -1.33 -43.63
C ASN A 5 -21.95 -2.78 -44.07
N LEU A 6 -21.31 -3.70 -43.35
CA LEU A 6 -21.59 -5.13 -43.42
C LEU A 6 -22.62 -5.42 -42.33
N GLY A 7 -23.87 -5.60 -42.77
CA GLY A 7 -24.92 -6.41 -42.16
C GLY A 7 -25.04 -6.42 -40.65
N THR A 8 -25.98 -5.61 -40.15
CA THR A 8 -26.80 -5.94 -38.98
C THR A 8 -27.52 -7.28 -39.17
N ASP A 9 -27.68 -8.03 -38.07
CA ASP A 9 -28.71 -9.08 -37.79
C ASP A 9 -28.37 -10.57 -37.63
N THR A 10 -27.12 -11.07 -37.56
CA THR A 10 -26.93 -12.53 -37.25
C THR A 10 -25.71 -12.93 -36.40
N GLY A 11 -25.37 -12.18 -35.34
CA GLY A 11 -24.38 -12.68 -34.36
C GLY A 11 -24.09 -11.81 -33.13
N ASP A 12 -24.92 -10.80 -32.83
CA ASP A 12 -24.42 -9.61 -32.12
C ASP A 12 -24.32 -9.67 -30.58
N ASP A 13 -24.74 -10.72 -29.90
CA ASP A 13 -24.40 -10.91 -28.49
C ASP A 13 -24.40 -12.40 -28.11
N MET A 14 -23.36 -13.17 -28.49
CA MET A 14 -23.34 -14.63 -28.28
C MET A 14 -23.51 -15.06 -26.81
N LEU A 15 -23.26 -14.18 -25.83
CA LEU A 15 -23.32 -14.47 -24.40
C LEU A 15 -24.18 -13.48 -23.58
N ASP A 16 -24.95 -12.57 -24.18
CA ASP A 16 -25.80 -11.66 -23.38
C ASP A 16 -27.03 -12.31 -22.75
N GLU A 17 -27.50 -13.40 -23.36
CA GLU A 17 -28.50 -14.28 -22.76
C GLU A 17 -27.87 -15.35 -21.85
N ALA A 18 -26.53 -15.38 -21.75
CA ALA A 18 -25.87 -16.33 -20.88
C ALA A 18 -26.15 -16.01 -19.41
N ASN A 19 -26.30 -17.07 -18.62
CA ASN A 19 -26.40 -16.93 -17.17
C ASN A 19 -25.14 -16.23 -16.62
N VAL A 20 -25.32 -15.34 -15.64
CA VAL A 20 -24.24 -14.63 -14.91
C VAL A 20 -23.09 -15.55 -14.50
N LEU A 21 -23.38 -16.79 -14.11
CA LEU A 21 -22.35 -17.77 -13.74
C LEU A 21 -21.46 -18.18 -14.92
N LEU A 22 -22.04 -18.29 -16.12
CA LEU A 22 -21.28 -18.59 -17.34
C LEU A 22 -20.43 -17.39 -17.75
N VAL A 23 -21.01 -16.18 -17.70
CA VAL A 23 -20.26 -14.93 -17.94
C VAL A 23 -19.07 -14.82 -16.98
N LEU A 24 -19.30 -15.04 -15.69
CA LEU A 24 -18.27 -15.02 -14.67
C LEU A 24 -17.18 -16.08 -14.92
N ALA A 25 -17.56 -17.29 -15.32
CA ALA A 25 -16.60 -18.35 -15.65
C ALA A 25 -15.73 -17.96 -16.86
N VAL A 26 -16.32 -17.37 -17.91
CA VAL A 26 -15.59 -16.88 -19.09
C VAL A 26 -14.60 -15.79 -18.68
N ILE A 27 -15.06 -14.80 -17.91
CA ILE A 27 -14.20 -13.71 -17.40
C ILE A 27 -13.05 -14.26 -16.57
N LEU A 28 -13.32 -15.20 -15.66
CA LEU A 28 -12.30 -15.79 -14.80
C LEU A 28 -11.28 -16.59 -15.61
N VAL A 29 -11.71 -17.42 -16.56
CA VAL A 29 -10.81 -18.19 -17.42
C VAL A 29 -9.97 -17.27 -18.29
N ALA A 30 -10.59 -16.29 -18.96
CA ALA A 30 -9.91 -15.34 -19.81
C ALA A 30 -8.87 -14.52 -19.01
N GLY A 31 -9.28 -13.96 -17.88
CA GLY A 31 -8.44 -13.17 -16.99
C GLY A 31 -7.26 -13.97 -16.42
N THR A 32 -7.50 -15.19 -15.93
CA THR A 32 -6.44 -16.03 -15.35
C THR A 32 -5.43 -16.51 -16.39
N LEU A 33 -5.89 -16.93 -17.57
CA LEU A 33 -5.01 -17.34 -18.67
C LEU A 33 -4.20 -16.16 -19.19
N SER A 34 -4.84 -15.02 -19.46
CA SER A 34 -4.15 -13.84 -19.98
C SER A 34 -3.18 -13.24 -18.96
N GLY A 35 -3.56 -13.21 -17.68
CA GLY A 35 -2.66 -12.80 -16.60
C GLY A 35 -1.44 -13.72 -16.48
N SER A 36 -1.61 -15.03 -16.69
CA SER A 36 -0.50 -15.99 -16.72
C SER A 36 0.38 -15.81 -17.96
N LEU A 37 -0.23 -15.54 -19.12
CA LEU A 37 0.47 -15.25 -20.37
C LEU A 37 1.31 -13.97 -20.27
N ALA A 38 0.78 -12.91 -19.64
CA ALA A 38 1.51 -11.67 -19.41
C ALA A 38 2.80 -11.89 -18.61
N LYS A 39 2.77 -12.78 -17.61
CA LYS A 39 3.97 -13.15 -16.83
C LYS A 39 5.04 -13.79 -17.71
N LEU A 40 4.68 -14.58 -18.72
CA LEU A 40 5.63 -15.15 -19.69
C LEU A 40 6.38 -14.07 -20.47
N PHE A 41 5.71 -12.95 -20.77
CA PHE A 41 6.32 -11.77 -21.39
C PHE A 41 7.00 -10.81 -20.39
N LYS A 42 7.15 -11.22 -19.12
CA LYS A 42 7.69 -10.39 -18.03
C LYS A 42 6.87 -9.12 -17.80
N LEU A 43 5.57 -9.13 -18.08
CA LEU A 43 4.63 -8.07 -17.70
C LEU A 43 3.87 -8.46 -16.42
N PRO A 44 3.28 -7.49 -15.70
CA PRO A 44 2.37 -7.80 -14.62
C PRO A 44 1.13 -8.58 -15.07
N SER A 45 0.60 -9.45 -14.20
CA SER A 45 -0.63 -10.19 -14.51
C SER A 45 -1.85 -9.29 -14.64
N VAL A 46 -1.90 -8.22 -13.84
CA VAL A 46 -2.94 -7.18 -13.90
C VAL A 46 -3.02 -6.58 -15.31
N THR A 47 -1.88 -6.30 -15.95
CA THR A 47 -1.85 -5.80 -17.33
C THR A 47 -2.47 -6.79 -18.30
N GLY A 48 -2.18 -8.09 -18.17
CA GLY A 48 -2.79 -9.14 -19.00
C GLY A 48 -4.30 -9.27 -18.80
N GLN A 49 -4.78 -9.15 -17.56
CA GLN A 49 -6.19 -9.19 -17.18
C GLN A 49 -6.97 -7.99 -17.76
N ILE A 50 -6.40 -6.79 -17.67
CA ILE A 50 -7.00 -5.58 -18.24
C ILE A 50 -7.06 -5.69 -19.77
N LEU A 51 -5.97 -6.10 -20.42
CA LEU A 51 -5.93 -6.21 -21.89
C LEU A 51 -6.91 -7.25 -22.44
N ILE A 52 -7.09 -8.38 -21.74
CA ILE A 52 -8.10 -9.36 -22.18
C ILE A 52 -9.52 -8.84 -21.93
N GLY A 53 -9.74 -8.08 -20.86
CA GLY A 53 -11.00 -7.36 -20.61
C GLY A 53 -11.36 -6.41 -21.75
N VAL A 54 -10.43 -5.57 -22.17
CA VAL A 54 -10.58 -4.68 -23.33
C VAL A 54 -10.91 -5.48 -24.60
N LEU A 55 -10.24 -6.62 -24.80
CA LEU A 55 -10.43 -7.44 -25.98
C LEU A 55 -11.82 -8.10 -26.02
N ILE A 56 -12.26 -8.73 -24.93
CA ILE A 56 -13.56 -9.44 -24.88
C ILE A 56 -14.74 -8.51 -24.65
N GLY A 57 -14.49 -7.33 -24.09
CA GLY A 57 -15.51 -6.33 -23.78
C GLY A 57 -16.01 -5.58 -25.03
N PRO A 58 -16.91 -4.61 -24.81
CA PRO A 58 -17.59 -3.88 -25.89
C PRO A 58 -16.66 -3.11 -26.82
N ALA A 59 -15.49 -2.72 -26.33
CA ALA A 59 -14.57 -1.87 -27.07
C ALA A 59 -13.90 -2.53 -28.29
N VAL A 60 -13.80 -3.86 -28.33
CA VAL A 60 -13.09 -4.57 -29.43
C VAL A 60 -13.92 -5.70 -30.03
N LEU A 61 -14.14 -6.80 -29.31
CA LEU A 61 -14.87 -7.96 -29.84
C LEU A 61 -16.37 -7.93 -29.52
N ASN A 62 -16.79 -7.11 -28.54
CA ASN A 62 -18.15 -7.08 -28.02
C ASN A 62 -18.73 -8.48 -27.74
N LEU A 63 -17.90 -9.38 -27.18
CA LEU A 63 -18.32 -10.75 -26.86
C LEU A 63 -19.24 -10.78 -25.62
N LEU A 64 -19.08 -9.80 -24.73
CA LEU A 64 -19.86 -9.58 -23.52
C LEU A 64 -20.28 -8.10 -23.49
N SER A 65 -21.59 -7.82 -23.42
CA SER A 65 -22.08 -6.44 -23.40
C SER A 65 -22.01 -5.76 -22.03
N LEU A 66 -22.25 -4.44 -22.04
CA LEU A 66 -22.42 -3.61 -20.85
C LEU A 66 -23.56 -4.08 -19.93
N LYS A 67 -24.54 -4.82 -20.45
CA LYS A 67 -25.66 -5.35 -19.65
C LYS A 67 -25.19 -6.50 -18.76
N SER A 68 -24.30 -7.34 -19.25
CA SER A 68 -23.64 -8.40 -18.48
C SER A 68 -22.75 -7.82 -17.37
N LEU A 69 -22.12 -6.66 -17.61
CA LEU A 69 -21.33 -5.95 -16.60
C LEU A 69 -22.17 -5.47 -15.41
N HIS A 70 -23.36 -4.89 -15.67
CA HIS A 70 -24.25 -4.43 -14.60
C HIS A 70 -24.68 -5.57 -13.66
N GLN A 71 -24.81 -6.80 -14.18
CA GLN A 71 -25.15 -7.97 -13.37
C GLN A 71 -23.99 -8.40 -12.45
N LEU A 72 -22.76 -8.01 -12.78
CA LEU A 72 -21.55 -8.29 -12.00
C LEU A 72 -21.23 -7.20 -10.97
N GLN A 73 -21.95 -6.07 -10.95
CA GLN A 73 -21.68 -4.95 -10.05
C GLN A 73 -21.50 -5.36 -8.57
N PRO A 74 -22.36 -6.23 -7.97
CA PRO A 74 -22.17 -6.64 -6.58
C PRO A 74 -20.84 -7.37 -6.34
N LEU A 75 -20.33 -8.09 -7.34
CA LEU A 75 -19.05 -8.78 -7.26
C LEU A 75 -17.87 -7.81 -7.38
N VAL A 76 -17.99 -6.80 -8.23
CA VAL A 76 -17.01 -5.71 -8.36
C VAL A 76 -16.90 -4.92 -7.05
N ASP A 77 -18.05 -4.55 -6.46
CA ASP A 77 -18.11 -3.85 -5.18
C ASP A 77 -17.49 -4.68 -4.05
N PHE A 78 -17.77 -5.98 -4.03
CA PHE A 78 -17.16 -6.92 -3.09
C PHE A 78 -15.64 -7.01 -3.27
N ALA A 79 -15.16 -7.12 -4.52
CA ALA A 79 -13.73 -7.16 -4.83
C ALA A 79 -13.02 -5.87 -4.40
N LEU A 80 -13.62 -4.72 -4.65
CA LEU A 80 -13.12 -3.41 -4.22
C LEU A 80 -13.06 -3.31 -2.68
N GLY A 81 -14.11 -3.80 -2.00
CA GLY A 81 -14.14 -3.86 -0.53
C GLY A 81 -13.04 -4.74 0.05
N LEU A 82 -12.82 -5.94 -0.52
CA LEU A 82 -11.74 -6.84 -0.13
C LEU A 82 -10.37 -6.19 -0.32
N MET A 83 -10.14 -5.58 -1.48
CA MET A 83 -8.91 -4.82 -1.79
C MET A 83 -8.67 -3.69 -0.81
N ALA A 84 -9.69 -2.92 -0.48
CA ALA A 84 -9.60 -1.82 0.47
C ALA A 84 -9.28 -2.31 1.88
N VAL A 85 -9.93 -3.38 2.36
CA VAL A 85 -9.60 -4.00 3.65
C VAL A 85 -8.16 -4.50 3.65
N ALA A 86 -7.71 -5.13 2.56
CA ALA A 86 -6.35 -5.63 2.44
C ALA A 86 -5.31 -4.50 2.44
N VAL A 87 -5.57 -3.37 1.79
CA VAL A 87 -4.70 -2.18 1.89
C VAL A 87 -4.74 -1.62 3.31
N GLY A 88 -5.92 -1.52 3.92
CA GLY A 88 -6.11 -1.00 5.27
C GLY A 88 -5.42 -1.85 6.33
N SER A 89 -5.39 -3.18 6.16
CA SER A 89 -4.75 -4.10 7.09
C SER A 89 -3.23 -3.96 7.14
N HIS A 90 -2.62 -3.34 6.12
CA HIS A 90 -1.19 -3.01 6.11
C HIS A 90 -0.87 -1.66 6.77
N LEU A 91 -1.87 -0.85 7.11
CA LEU A 91 -1.70 0.48 7.71
C LEU A 91 -1.59 0.41 9.25
N GLU A 92 -0.50 -0.18 9.74
CA GLU A 92 -0.20 -0.25 11.16
C GLU A 92 0.42 1.06 11.67
N PHE A 93 -0.26 1.80 12.55
CA PHE A 93 0.19 3.11 13.05
C PHE A 93 1.58 3.10 13.70
N GLN A 94 1.97 1.96 14.29
CA GLN A 94 3.30 1.77 14.86
C GLN A 94 4.38 1.76 13.77
N ARG A 95 4.17 1.03 12.67
CA ARG A 95 5.08 1.02 11.51
C ARG A 95 5.10 2.39 10.81
N LEU A 96 3.93 3.02 10.66
CA LEU A 96 3.81 4.33 10.02
C LEU A 96 4.50 5.45 10.81
N ARG A 97 4.67 5.31 12.13
CA ARG A 97 5.32 6.33 12.96
C ARG A 97 6.77 6.57 12.55
N VAL A 98 7.49 5.53 12.14
CA VAL A 98 8.88 5.66 11.66
C VAL A 98 8.91 6.31 10.27
N ALA A 99 7.90 6.04 9.45
CA ALA A 99 7.73 6.65 8.14
C ALA A 99 7.08 8.05 8.15
N ARG A 100 6.70 8.62 9.31
CA ARG A 100 5.80 9.79 9.38
C ARG A 100 6.28 10.98 8.53
N ASN A 101 7.57 11.30 8.58
CA ASN A 101 8.10 12.47 7.90
C ASN A 101 8.10 12.24 6.38
N ARG A 102 8.46 11.02 5.95
CA ARG A 102 8.38 10.59 4.55
C ARG A 102 6.95 10.72 4.03
N LEU A 103 5.98 10.20 4.78
CA LEU A 103 4.57 10.18 4.40
C LEU A 103 3.93 11.58 4.40
N LEU A 104 4.18 12.41 5.42
CA LEU A 104 3.64 13.77 5.49
C LEU A 104 4.19 14.65 4.37
N LEU A 105 5.50 14.61 4.12
CA LEU A 105 6.12 15.39 3.03
C LEU A 105 5.66 14.90 1.66
N LEU A 106 5.50 13.58 1.49
CA LEU A 106 4.99 13.02 0.24
C LEU A 106 3.54 13.44 0.00
N MET A 107 2.67 13.31 1.01
CA MET A 107 1.28 13.76 0.94
C MET A 107 1.19 15.24 0.59
N LEU A 108 1.95 16.12 1.27
CA LEU A 108 1.96 17.56 1.02
C LEU A 108 2.41 17.89 -0.40
N LEU A 109 3.54 17.33 -0.84
CA LEU A 109 4.10 17.63 -2.15
C LEU A 109 3.29 17.00 -3.28
N GLU A 110 2.78 15.78 -3.15
CA GLU A 110 1.88 15.22 -4.18
C GLU A 110 0.59 16.02 -4.29
N SER A 111 0.05 16.49 -3.16
CA SER A 111 -1.20 17.27 -3.13
C SER A 111 -1.04 18.70 -3.64
N THR A 112 0.19 19.18 -3.84
CA THR A 112 0.47 20.56 -4.28
C THR A 112 1.24 20.59 -5.59
N LEU A 113 2.41 19.97 -5.63
CA LEU A 113 3.32 19.98 -6.78
C LEU A 113 2.72 19.24 -7.99
N THR A 114 2.07 18.09 -7.79
CA THR A 114 1.47 17.32 -8.90
C THR A 114 0.34 18.11 -9.57
N PRO A 115 -0.69 18.61 -8.84
CA PRO A 115 -1.71 19.49 -9.42
C PRO A 115 -1.12 20.74 -10.06
N ALA A 116 -0.15 21.40 -9.42
CA ALA A 116 0.45 22.62 -9.96
C ALA A 116 1.12 22.37 -11.32
N ILE A 117 1.87 21.27 -11.46
CA ILE A 117 2.51 20.89 -12.71
C ILE A 117 1.47 20.55 -13.78
N VAL A 118 0.46 19.73 -13.44
CA VAL A 118 -0.60 19.35 -14.38
C VAL A 118 -1.38 20.57 -14.86
N TYR A 119 -1.81 21.44 -13.94
CA TYR A 119 -2.51 22.68 -14.26
C TYR A 119 -1.66 23.57 -15.18
N THR A 120 -0.37 23.74 -14.85
CA THR A 120 0.54 24.57 -15.64
C THR A 120 0.72 24.01 -17.05
N LEU A 121 0.87 22.69 -17.21
CA LEU A 121 1.02 22.08 -18.52
C LEU A 121 -0.27 22.18 -19.35
N LEU A 122 -1.43 21.98 -18.73
CA LEU A 122 -2.72 22.20 -19.41
C LEU A 122 -2.84 23.66 -19.86
N PHE A 123 -2.54 24.63 -18.98
CA PHE A 123 -2.57 26.04 -19.33
C PHE A 123 -1.62 26.42 -20.47
N LEU A 124 -0.43 25.81 -20.55
CA LEU A 124 0.58 26.13 -21.57
C LEU A 124 0.35 25.44 -22.91
N PHE A 125 -0.17 24.21 -22.91
CA PHE A 125 -0.25 23.35 -24.10
C PHE A 125 -1.66 23.14 -24.62
N THR A 126 -2.69 23.60 -23.91
CA THR A 126 -4.09 23.41 -24.30
C THR A 126 -4.91 24.68 -24.08
N ASP A 127 -5.96 24.88 -24.89
CA ASP A 127 -6.90 25.99 -24.75
C ASP A 127 -8.09 25.64 -23.83
N THR A 128 -7.88 24.77 -22.85
CA THR A 128 -8.95 24.29 -21.97
C THR A 128 -9.42 25.35 -20.99
N GLN A 129 -10.72 25.31 -20.66
CA GLN A 129 -11.25 26.13 -19.57
C GLN A 129 -10.48 25.85 -18.27
N TRP A 130 -10.24 26.90 -17.49
CA TRP A 130 -9.50 26.79 -16.24
C TRP A 130 -10.20 25.89 -15.21
N THR A 131 -11.54 25.81 -15.25
CA THR A 131 -12.36 24.93 -14.42
C THR A 131 -12.04 23.45 -14.69
N VAL A 132 -12.02 23.06 -15.96
CA VAL A 132 -11.62 21.71 -16.40
C VAL A 132 -10.16 21.43 -16.02
N SER A 133 -9.28 22.40 -16.24
CA SER A 133 -7.86 22.27 -15.92
C SER A 133 -7.61 22.07 -14.42
N LEU A 134 -8.37 22.77 -13.57
CA LEU A 134 -8.32 22.65 -12.12
C LEU A 134 -8.83 21.28 -11.63
N LEU A 135 -9.94 20.80 -12.20
CA LEU A 135 -10.50 19.48 -11.89
C LEU A 135 -9.55 18.35 -12.33
N LEU A 136 -8.97 18.43 -13.53
CA LEU A 136 -7.98 17.45 -14.01
C LEU A 136 -6.70 17.46 -13.17
N ALA A 137 -6.23 18.64 -12.77
CA ALA A 137 -5.07 18.81 -11.91
C ALA A 137 -5.26 18.15 -10.54
N THR A 138 -6.45 18.23 -9.94
CA THR A 138 -6.73 17.59 -8.65
C THR A 138 -6.94 16.09 -8.79
N ILE A 139 -7.61 15.60 -9.85
CA ILE A 139 -7.72 14.15 -10.14
C ILE A 139 -6.34 13.50 -10.31
N ALA A 140 -5.35 14.23 -10.84
CA ALA A 140 -4.01 13.71 -11.06
C ALA A 140 -3.28 13.27 -9.78
N ILE A 141 -3.75 13.68 -8.60
CA ILE A 141 -3.22 13.23 -7.31
C ILE A 141 -3.45 11.72 -7.16
N SER A 142 -4.66 11.24 -7.48
CA SER A 142 -5.14 9.88 -7.19
C SER A 142 -4.21 8.75 -7.61
N THR A 143 -4.24 7.65 -6.86
CA THR A 143 -3.48 6.42 -7.14
C THR A 143 -4.33 5.18 -6.87
N ALA A 144 -4.32 4.18 -7.75
CA ALA A 144 -5.12 2.96 -7.60
C ALA A 144 -4.56 2.02 -6.49
N PRO A 145 -5.25 1.90 -5.33
CA PRO A 145 -4.79 1.03 -4.23
C PRO A 145 -4.81 -0.44 -4.61
N ALA A 146 -5.86 -0.84 -5.32
CA ALA A 146 -6.06 -2.18 -5.85
C ALA A 146 -4.88 -2.66 -6.69
N THR A 147 -4.52 -1.88 -7.71
CA THR A 147 -3.42 -2.18 -8.62
C THR A 147 -2.09 -2.24 -7.88
N VAL A 148 -1.79 -1.27 -7.00
CA VAL A 148 -0.53 -1.27 -6.24
C VAL A 148 -0.42 -2.51 -5.35
N LEU A 149 -1.48 -2.87 -4.61
CA LEU A 149 -1.49 -4.05 -3.75
C LEU A 149 -1.35 -5.34 -4.55
N ALA A 150 -2.05 -5.46 -5.68
CA ALA A 150 -1.97 -6.62 -6.55
C ALA A 150 -0.53 -6.83 -7.07
N ILE A 151 0.17 -5.75 -7.43
CA ILE A 151 1.57 -5.81 -7.86
C ILE A 151 2.50 -6.16 -6.70
N VAL A 152 2.31 -5.59 -5.51
CA VAL A 152 3.11 -5.94 -4.32
C VAL A 152 2.98 -7.43 -4.01
N LYS A 153 1.75 -7.97 -4.02
CA LYS A 153 1.48 -9.39 -3.78
C LYS A 153 2.04 -10.28 -4.89
N GLU A 154 1.81 -9.94 -6.16
CA GLU A 154 2.32 -10.70 -7.30
C GLU A 154 3.85 -10.81 -7.29
N THR A 155 4.52 -9.73 -6.91
CA THR A 155 5.98 -9.65 -6.85
C THR A 155 6.56 -10.17 -5.53
N ALA A 156 5.72 -10.65 -4.62
CA ALA A 156 6.14 -11.11 -3.30
C ALA A 156 7.01 -10.05 -2.59
N SER A 157 6.68 -8.76 -2.75
CA SER A 157 7.53 -7.67 -2.28
C SER A 157 7.26 -7.34 -0.82
N ARG A 158 8.32 -7.15 -0.02
CA ARG A 158 8.23 -6.78 1.40
C ARG A 158 9.42 -5.93 1.82
N GLY A 159 9.17 -4.90 2.63
CA GLY A 159 10.20 -4.03 3.20
C GLY A 159 9.72 -2.60 3.46
N SER A 160 10.66 -1.70 3.74
CA SER A 160 10.39 -0.29 4.06
C SER A 160 9.86 0.50 2.86
N PHE A 161 10.22 0.13 1.63
CA PHE A 161 9.66 0.72 0.42
C PHE A 161 8.19 0.35 0.27
N VAL A 162 7.85 -0.94 0.39
CA VAL A 162 6.46 -1.43 0.31
C VAL A 162 5.59 -0.79 1.40
N THR A 163 6.11 -0.72 2.62
CA THR A 163 5.40 -0.08 3.75
C THR A 163 5.10 1.39 3.46
N THR A 164 6.07 2.13 2.90
CA THR A 164 5.89 3.53 2.52
C THR A 164 4.89 3.66 1.36
N LEU A 165 4.98 2.79 0.35
CA LEU A 165 4.13 2.81 -0.83
C LEU A 165 2.65 2.59 -0.48
N ILE A 166 2.33 1.51 0.22
CA ILE A 166 0.93 1.17 0.58
C ILE A 166 0.31 2.29 1.43
N ALA A 167 1.08 2.83 2.37
CA ALA A 167 0.65 3.96 3.20
C ALA A 167 0.44 5.25 2.40
N ALA A 168 1.35 5.55 1.48
CA ALA A 168 1.25 6.72 0.61
C ALA A 168 -0.02 6.65 -0.24
N VAL A 169 -0.35 5.50 -0.83
CA VAL A 169 -1.54 5.35 -1.67
C VAL A 169 -2.83 5.62 -0.88
N ALA A 170 -2.91 5.10 0.35
CA ALA A 170 -4.08 5.33 1.21
C ALA A 170 -4.27 6.81 1.56
N LEU A 171 -3.18 7.50 1.96
CA LEU A 171 -3.21 8.92 2.33
C LEU A 171 -3.45 9.84 1.13
N ASN A 172 -2.84 9.52 -0.01
CA ASN A 172 -3.01 10.24 -1.26
C ASN A 172 -4.48 10.25 -1.69
N ASN A 173 -5.15 9.09 -1.67
CA ASN A 173 -6.55 9.00 -2.09
C ASN A 173 -7.48 9.88 -1.24
N LEU A 174 -7.27 9.95 0.07
CA LEU A 174 -8.00 10.89 0.94
C LEU A 174 -7.73 12.35 0.54
N SER A 175 -6.46 12.70 0.31
CA SER A 175 -6.07 14.05 -0.11
C SER A 175 -6.70 14.44 -1.44
N CYS A 176 -6.74 13.50 -2.40
CA CYS A 176 -7.36 13.68 -3.71
C CYS A 176 -8.85 14.02 -3.59
N ILE A 177 -9.61 13.26 -2.78
CA ILE A 177 -11.05 13.51 -2.59
C ILE A 177 -11.29 14.92 -2.04
N ILE A 178 -10.57 15.29 -0.98
CA ILE A 178 -10.74 16.59 -0.32
C ILE A 178 -10.41 17.75 -1.28
N LEU A 179 -9.28 17.65 -1.99
CA LEU A 179 -8.84 18.72 -2.90
C LEU A 179 -9.68 18.79 -4.16
N PHE A 180 -10.16 17.66 -4.68
CA PHE A 180 -11.07 17.63 -5.80
C PHE A 180 -12.40 18.30 -5.46
N GLU A 181 -12.96 18.03 -4.28
CA GLU A 181 -14.22 18.66 -3.87
C GLU A 181 -14.09 20.16 -3.64
N LEU A 182 -12.95 20.60 -3.10
CA LEU A 182 -12.63 22.03 -3.05
C LEU A 182 -12.55 22.64 -4.45
N ALA A 183 -11.83 21.98 -5.38
CA ALA A 183 -11.72 22.43 -6.76
C ALA A 183 -13.08 22.48 -7.47
N ARG A 184 -13.92 21.47 -7.28
CA ARG A 184 -15.28 21.39 -7.83
C ARG A 184 -16.17 22.50 -7.28
N THR A 185 -16.12 22.75 -5.98
CA THR A 185 -16.87 23.84 -5.36
C THR A 185 -16.45 25.20 -5.93
N ILE A 186 -15.15 25.45 -6.11
CA ILE A 186 -14.61 26.68 -6.70
C ILE A 186 -15.01 26.82 -8.17
N ALA A 187 -14.91 25.73 -8.94
CA ALA A 187 -15.29 25.71 -10.35
C ALA A 187 -16.79 25.97 -10.54
N ARG A 188 -17.64 25.34 -9.71
CA ARG A 188 -19.09 25.52 -9.73
C ARG A 188 -19.50 26.96 -9.42
N ALA A 189 -18.91 27.57 -8.38
CA ALA A 189 -19.18 28.97 -8.02
C ALA A 189 -18.86 29.95 -9.18
N SER A 190 -18.00 29.54 -10.11
CA SER A 190 -17.65 30.34 -11.29
C SER A 190 -18.55 30.08 -12.50
N LEU A 191 -19.17 28.90 -12.56
CA LEU A 191 -20.09 28.51 -13.64
C LEU A 191 -21.54 28.95 -13.37
N VAL A 192 -21.95 29.00 -12.09
CA VAL A 192 -23.32 29.35 -11.67
C VAL A 192 -23.30 30.61 -10.80
N PRO A 193 -23.60 31.80 -11.36
CA PRO A 193 -23.64 33.05 -10.61
C PRO A 193 -24.71 33.01 -9.51
N GLY A 194 -24.31 33.22 -8.26
CA GLY A 194 -25.22 33.28 -7.10
C GLY A 194 -25.09 32.10 -6.12
N ASP A 195 -24.45 31.01 -6.52
CA ASP A 195 -24.23 29.82 -5.69
C ASP A 195 -22.91 29.93 -4.88
N HIS A 196 -22.90 30.83 -3.88
CA HIS A 196 -21.69 31.16 -3.10
C HIS A 196 -21.60 30.44 -1.74
N ASN A 197 -22.44 29.44 -1.48
CA ASN A 197 -22.43 28.73 -0.20
C ASN A 197 -21.30 27.70 -0.13
N LEU A 198 -20.04 28.18 -0.10
CA LEU A 198 -18.83 27.37 0.04
C LEU A 198 -18.90 26.40 1.23
N ILE A 199 -19.54 26.82 2.32
CA ILE A 199 -19.73 25.98 3.52
C ILE A 199 -20.61 24.76 3.20
N GLN A 200 -21.71 24.94 2.48
CA GLN A 200 -22.60 23.82 2.11
C GLN A 200 -21.92 22.88 1.11
N GLY A 201 -21.17 23.44 0.14
CA GLY A 201 -20.40 22.66 -0.84
C GLY A 201 -19.34 21.76 -0.18
N LEU A 202 -18.72 22.19 0.91
CA LEU A 202 -17.72 21.40 1.64
C LEU A 202 -18.33 20.47 2.69
N LEU A 203 -19.51 20.80 3.25
CA LEU A 203 -20.09 20.02 4.33
C LEU A 203 -20.49 18.61 3.89
N GLN A 204 -21.07 18.46 2.70
CA GLN A 204 -21.55 17.16 2.22
C GLN A 204 -20.41 16.15 1.96
N PRO A 205 -19.31 16.50 1.27
CA PRO A 205 -18.18 15.57 1.14
C PRO A 205 -17.53 15.23 2.48
N LEU A 206 -17.44 16.20 3.40
CA LEU A 206 -16.91 15.96 4.74
C LEU A 206 -17.78 14.99 5.54
N THR A 207 -19.11 15.12 5.48
CA THR A 207 -20.01 14.17 6.15
C THR A 207 -19.91 12.79 5.52
N GLN A 208 -19.80 12.67 4.20
CA GLN A 208 -19.58 11.37 3.54
C GLN A 208 -18.27 10.70 4.00
N ILE A 209 -17.17 11.45 4.07
CA ILE A 209 -15.87 10.94 4.55
C ILE A 209 -15.99 10.46 6.00
N VAL A 210 -16.52 11.31 6.90
CA VAL A 210 -16.64 11.01 8.33
C VAL A 210 -17.55 9.81 8.56
N CYS A 211 -18.72 9.76 7.92
CA CYS A 211 -19.66 8.65 8.05
C CYS A 211 -19.07 7.33 7.50
N SER A 212 -18.34 7.37 6.39
CA SER A 212 -17.65 6.18 5.86
C SER A 212 -16.63 5.62 6.85
N ILE A 213 -15.82 6.50 7.46
CA ILE A 213 -14.86 6.14 8.50
C ILE A 213 -15.57 5.53 9.72
N LEU A 214 -16.65 6.16 10.19
CA LEU A 214 -17.41 5.68 11.35
C LEU A 214 -18.00 4.29 11.12
N ILE A 215 -18.56 4.01 9.94
CA ILE A 215 -19.09 2.68 9.60
C ILE A 215 -17.96 1.63 9.61
N GLY A 216 -16.86 1.90 8.92
CA GLY A 216 -15.72 0.98 8.88
C GLY A 216 -15.16 0.67 10.28
N PHE A 217 -15.01 1.70 11.11
CA PHE A 217 -14.57 1.56 12.49
C PHE A 217 -15.57 0.77 13.34
N ALA A 218 -16.86 1.09 13.27
CA ALA A 218 -17.90 0.43 14.05
C ALA A 218 -18.00 -1.07 13.71
N VAL A 219 -17.99 -1.43 12.42
CA VAL A 219 -18.00 -2.84 11.98
C VAL A 219 -16.70 -3.55 12.40
N GLY A 220 -15.54 -2.88 12.31
CA GLY A 220 -14.27 -3.44 12.77
C GLY A 220 -14.26 -3.73 14.27
N MET A 221 -14.77 -2.80 15.09
CA MET A 221 -14.91 -3.01 16.54
C MET A 221 -15.88 -4.15 16.87
N LEU A 222 -16.99 -4.25 16.13
CA LEU A 222 -17.95 -5.35 16.28
C LEU A 222 -17.28 -6.69 15.95
N LEU A 223 -16.51 -6.76 14.87
CA LEU A 223 -15.75 -7.94 14.48
C LEU A 223 -14.76 -8.34 15.59
N ILE A 224 -13.97 -7.40 16.10
CA ILE A 224 -13.00 -7.66 17.20
C ILE A 224 -13.71 -8.14 18.47
N GLY A 225 -14.87 -7.57 18.80
CA GLY A 225 -15.69 -8.02 19.92
C GLY A 225 -16.21 -9.45 19.74
N ALA A 226 -16.61 -9.81 18.51
CA ALA A 226 -17.07 -11.16 18.17
C ALA A 226 -15.92 -12.18 18.23
N THR A 227 -14.74 -11.85 17.70
CA THR A 227 -13.58 -12.76 17.67
C THR A 227 -13.05 -13.06 19.07
N ARG A 228 -13.10 -12.12 20.02
CA ARG A 228 -12.75 -12.39 21.43
C ARG A 228 -13.61 -13.47 22.11
N ARG A 229 -14.80 -13.75 21.60
CA ARG A 229 -15.72 -14.77 22.14
C ARG A 229 -15.64 -16.11 21.40
N VAL A 230 -14.98 -16.17 20.25
CA VAL A 230 -14.93 -17.35 19.38
C VAL A 230 -13.52 -17.92 19.38
N VAL A 231 -13.38 -19.16 19.84
CA VAL A 231 -12.06 -19.79 20.14
C VAL A 231 -11.42 -20.46 18.91
N ARG A 232 -12.12 -20.63 17.78
CA ARG A 232 -11.58 -21.35 16.61
C ARG A 232 -11.26 -20.45 15.42
N THR A 233 -10.04 -20.60 14.90
CA THR A 233 -9.47 -19.86 13.76
C THR A 233 -10.23 -20.08 12.45
N ASP A 234 -10.83 -21.26 12.25
CA ASP A 234 -11.63 -21.60 11.07
C ASP A 234 -12.88 -20.71 10.91
N ARG A 235 -13.48 -20.24 12.00
CA ARG A 235 -14.67 -19.35 11.98
C ARG A 235 -14.34 -17.89 11.72
N LEU A 236 -13.09 -17.47 11.88
CA LEU A 236 -12.64 -16.09 11.67
C LEU A 236 -12.79 -15.63 10.21
N SER A 237 -12.73 -16.60 9.29
CA SER A 237 -13.00 -16.46 7.86
C SER A 237 -14.38 -15.88 7.55
N GLY A 238 -15.42 -16.57 8.01
CA GLY A 238 -16.80 -16.19 7.79
C GLY A 238 -17.11 -14.84 8.40
N PHE A 239 -16.55 -14.52 9.58
CA PHE A 239 -16.74 -13.21 10.18
C PHE A 239 -16.09 -12.07 9.39
N SER A 240 -14.92 -12.31 8.79
CA SER A 240 -14.26 -11.31 7.93
C SER A 240 -15.05 -11.07 6.64
N LEU A 241 -15.59 -12.13 6.03
CA LEU A 241 -16.50 -12.01 4.89
C LEU A 241 -17.77 -11.23 5.25
N ILE A 242 -18.41 -11.56 6.37
CA ILE A 242 -19.59 -10.86 6.88
C ILE A 242 -19.27 -9.38 7.09
N ALA A 243 -18.12 -9.05 7.68
CA ALA A 243 -17.72 -7.67 7.91
C ALA A 243 -17.54 -6.88 6.61
N ILE A 244 -16.87 -7.46 5.60
CA ILE A 244 -16.70 -6.81 4.28
C ILE A 244 -18.07 -6.56 3.63
N LEU A 245 -18.93 -7.59 3.56
CA LEU A 245 -20.26 -7.48 2.95
C LEU A 245 -21.15 -6.49 3.70
N LEU A 246 -21.09 -6.51 5.04
CA LEU A 246 -21.85 -5.58 5.89
C LEU A 246 -21.37 -4.14 5.69
N THR A 247 -20.06 -3.90 5.70
CA THR A 247 -19.49 -2.57 5.47
C THR A 247 -19.83 -2.07 4.07
N ALA A 248 -19.63 -2.87 3.03
CA ALA A 248 -19.96 -2.49 1.66
C ALA A 248 -21.46 -2.22 1.48
N GLY A 249 -22.32 -3.11 1.99
CA GLY A 249 -23.78 -2.97 1.90
C GLY A 249 -24.32 -1.76 2.67
N LEU A 250 -23.85 -1.52 3.89
CA LEU A 250 -24.23 -0.32 4.66
C LEU A 250 -23.75 0.96 3.97
N SER A 251 -22.50 0.97 3.47
CA SER A 251 -21.98 2.12 2.73
C SER A 251 -22.83 2.42 1.50
N HIS A 252 -23.17 1.41 0.71
CA HIS A 252 -24.03 1.59 -0.47
C HIS A 252 -25.42 2.09 -0.07
N TYR A 253 -26.04 1.48 0.95
CA TYR A 253 -27.36 1.89 1.45
C TYR A 253 -27.42 3.35 1.91
N PHE A 254 -26.36 3.84 2.55
CA PHE A 254 -26.28 5.23 3.03
C PHE A 254 -25.68 6.22 2.01
N GLY A 255 -25.33 5.78 0.79
CA GLY A 255 -24.68 6.64 -0.21
C GLY A 255 -23.29 7.13 0.21
N LEU A 256 -22.52 6.25 0.87
CA LEU A 256 -21.17 6.51 1.40
C LEU A 256 -20.10 5.78 0.58
N SER A 257 -18.84 6.15 0.78
CA SER A 257 -17.71 5.54 0.05
C SER A 257 -17.42 4.12 0.56
N VAL A 258 -17.75 3.11 -0.26
CA VAL A 258 -17.43 1.70 0.01
C VAL A 258 -15.92 1.51 0.21
N LEU A 259 -15.10 2.12 -0.64
CA LEU A 259 -13.64 2.06 -0.58
C LEU A 259 -13.12 2.58 0.78
N LEU A 260 -13.54 3.78 1.18
CA LEU A 260 -13.06 4.40 2.43
C LEU A 260 -13.55 3.65 3.67
N ALA A 261 -14.80 3.18 3.67
CA ALA A 261 -15.35 2.40 4.77
C ALA A 261 -14.63 1.06 4.94
N CYS A 262 -14.41 0.33 3.84
CA CYS A 262 -13.66 -0.93 3.86
C CYS A 262 -12.18 -0.73 4.19
N LEU A 263 -11.55 0.35 3.72
CA LEU A 263 -10.19 0.74 4.13
C LEU A 263 -10.13 0.96 5.65
N THR A 264 -11.10 1.68 6.21
CA THR A 264 -11.16 1.96 7.65
C THR A 264 -11.43 0.69 8.48
N LEU A 265 -12.24 -0.23 7.95
CA LEU A 265 -12.38 -1.58 8.52
C LEU A 265 -11.01 -2.26 8.60
N GLY A 266 -10.25 -2.31 7.51
CA GLY A 266 -8.89 -2.86 7.49
C GLY A 266 -7.94 -2.21 8.49
N VAL A 267 -7.91 -0.86 8.55
CA VAL A 267 -7.12 -0.09 9.52
C VAL A 267 -7.48 -0.45 10.95
N THR A 268 -8.78 -0.58 11.24
CA THR A 268 -9.28 -0.92 12.58
C THR A 268 -8.79 -2.31 12.98
N LEU A 269 -8.87 -3.28 12.07
CA LEU A 269 -8.40 -4.64 12.31
C LEU A 269 -6.89 -4.71 12.52
N ALA A 270 -6.09 -3.95 11.77
CA ALA A 270 -4.64 -3.92 11.93
C ALA A 270 -4.18 -3.35 13.28
N ASN A 271 -4.90 -2.36 13.82
CA ASN A 271 -4.41 -1.56 14.94
C ASN A 271 -5.06 -1.89 16.29
N VAL A 272 -6.26 -2.49 16.31
CA VAL A 272 -7.01 -2.75 17.54
C VAL A 272 -7.00 -4.23 17.93
N THR A 273 -6.76 -5.12 16.97
CA THR A 273 -6.77 -6.57 17.21
C THR A 273 -5.60 -7.00 18.11
N PRO A 274 -5.84 -7.73 19.22
CA PRO A 274 -4.76 -8.19 20.11
C PRO A 274 -3.79 -9.19 19.46
N HIS A 275 -4.31 -10.03 18.55
CA HIS A 275 -3.55 -11.02 17.80
C HIS A 275 -3.28 -10.52 16.37
N LYS A 276 -2.29 -9.62 16.25
CA LYS A 276 -1.93 -8.90 15.01
C LYS A 276 -1.64 -9.79 13.78
N GLN A 277 -1.38 -11.09 13.96
CA GLN A 277 -0.87 -11.97 12.90
C GLN A 277 -1.89 -12.93 12.25
N GLU A 278 -3.14 -13.05 12.74
CA GLU A 278 -4.00 -14.16 12.30
C GLU A 278 -5.29 -13.78 11.56
N LEU A 279 -5.74 -12.53 11.66
CA LEU A 279 -7.12 -12.17 11.27
C LEU A 279 -7.27 -11.55 9.88
N GLY A 280 -6.21 -10.95 9.31
CA GLY A 280 -6.33 -10.13 8.09
C GLY A 280 -6.09 -10.84 6.74
N HIS A 281 -5.46 -12.02 6.72
CA HIS A 281 -4.87 -12.57 5.49
C HIS A 281 -5.37 -13.98 5.12
N ARG A 282 -5.29 -14.94 6.03
CA ARG A 282 -5.27 -16.38 5.68
C ARG A 282 -6.48 -16.97 4.95
N VAL A 283 -7.61 -16.27 4.93
CA VAL A 283 -8.90 -16.83 4.47
C VAL A 283 -9.14 -16.53 3.01
N PHE A 284 -8.82 -15.32 2.58
CA PHE A 284 -9.01 -14.90 1.20
C PHE A 284 -7.80 -15.20 0.33
N ASP A 285 -6.62 -15.46 0.91
CA ASP A 285 -5.39 -15.73 0.15
C ASP A 285 -5.58 -16.82 -0.93
N SER A 286 -6.45 -17.81 -0.69
CA SER A 286 -6.74 -18.88 -1.67
C SER A 286 -7.66 -18.46 -2.83
N PHE A 287 -8.54 -17.47 -2.65
CA PHE A 287 -9.51 -17.02 -3.65
C PHE A 287 -9.25 -15.62 -4.20
N GLU A 288 -8.40 -14.84 -3.52
CA GLU A 288 -8.02 -13.49 -3.90
C GLU A 288 -7.45 -13.41 -5.32
N PRO A 289 -6.59 -14.33 -5.80
CA PRO A 289 -6.14 -14.29 -7.19
C PRO A 289 -7.28 -14.38 -8.21
N ALA A 290 -8.33 -15.16 -7.91
CA ALA A 290 -9.51 -15.28 -8.77
C ALA A 290 -10.34 -13.99 -8.73
N ILE A 291 -10.51 -13.40 -7.55
CA ILE A 291 -11.21 -12.11 -7.38
C ILE A 291 -10.48 -11.00 -8.13
N PHE A 292 -9.14 -10.96 -8.07
CA PHE A 292 -8.33 -10.00 -8.84
C PHE A 292 -8.49 -10.21 -10.34
N ALA A 293 -8.45 -11.46 -10.80
CA ALA A 293 -8.66 -11.77 -12.21
C ALA A 293 -10.02 -11.27 -12.70
N VAL A 294 -11.09 -11.48 -11.94
CA VAL A 294 -12.42 -10.96 -12.29
C VAL A 294 -12.43 -9.43 -12.26
N PHE A 295 -11.98 -8.81 -11.17
CA PHE A 295 -11.99 -7.36 -10.99
C PHE A 295 -11.25 -6.63 -12.11
N PHE A 296 -10.01 -7.03 -12.40
CA PHE A 296 -9.20 -6.36 -13.42
C PHE A 296 -9.65 -6.67 -14.85
N THR A 297 -10.24 -7.84 -15.09
CA THR A 297 -10.84 -8.14 -16.40
C THR A 297 -12.09 -7.30 -16.63
N VAL A 298 -12.98 -7.19 -15.62
CA VAL A 298 -14.15 -6.30 -15.67
C VAL A 298 -13.73 -4.85 -15.84
N ALA A 299 -12.73 -4.38 -15.07
CA ALA A 299 -12.18 -3.03 -15.22
C ALA A 299 -11.65 -2.79 -16.65
N GLY A 300 -11.07 -3.79 -17.29
CA GLY A 300 -10.67 -3.69 -18.70
C GLY A 300 -11.85 -3.63 -19.68
N MET A 301 -12.95 -4.31 -19.39
CA MET A 301 -14.17 -4.26 -20.21
C MET A 301 -14.87 -2.90 -20.15
N GLU A 302 -14.70 -2.15 -19.05
CA GLU A 302 -15.22 -0.78 -18.90
C GLU A 302 -14.41 0.27 -19.69
N LEU A 303 -13.25 -0.09 -20.25
CA LEU A 303 -12.41 0.85 -20.99
C LEU A 303 -12.87 0.98 -22.44
N GLU A 304 -13.23 2.20 -22.83
CA GLU A 304 -13.64 2.55 -24.18
C GLU A 304 -12.58 3.40 -24.90
N PHE A 305 -12.46 3.21 -26.22
CA PHE A 305 -11.50 3.96 -27.04
C PHE A 305 -12.08 5.24 -27.67
N GLU A 306 -13.40 5.38 -27.73
CA GLU A 306 -14.05 6.59 -28.26
C GLU A 306 -13.64 7.88 -27.50
N PRO A 307 -13.58 7.88 -26.16
CA PRO A 307 -12.99 8.96 -25.37
C PRO A 307 -11.60 9.43 -25.82
N LEU A 308 -10.78 8.53 -26.37
CA LEU A 308 -9.41 8.84 -26.81
C LEU A 308 -9.40 9.77 -28.03
N LEU A 309 -10.43 9.74 -28.87
CA LEU A 309 -10.52 10.61 -30.05
C LEU A 309 -10.87 12.05 -29.66
N LEU A 310 -11.77 12.22 -28.68
CA LEU A 310 -12.24 13.53 -28.20
C LEU A 310 -11.26 14.17 -27.20
N GLY A 311 -10.77 13.38 -26.24
CA GLY A 311 -9.97 13.86 -25.11
C GLY A 311 -8.50 13.46 -25.13
N GLY A 312 -8.04 12.69 -26.13
CA GLY A 312 -6.73 12.01 -26.08
C GLY A 312 -5.53 12.93 -25.92
N PHE A 313 -5.51 14.08 -26.59
CA PHE A 313 -4.40 15.04 -26.44
C PHE A 313 -4.34 15.64 -25.02
N LEU A 314 -5.48 16.08 -24.49
CA LEU A 314 -5.58 16.58 -23.10
C LEU A 314 -5.23 15.47 -22.09
N ALA A 315 -5.67 14.24 -22.34
CA ALA A 315 -5.34 13.08 -21.51
C ALA A 315 -3.84 12.80 -21.52
N LEU A 316 -3.17 12.92 -22.68
CA LEU A 316 -1.73 12.77 -22.80
C LEU A 316 -0.97 13.87 -22.05
N VAL A 317 -1.39 15.13 -22.17
CA VAL A 317 -0.80 16.25 -21.43
C VAL A 317 -0.98 16.05 -19.92
N THR A 318 -2.19 15.66 -19.50
CA THR A 318 -2.51 15.37 -18.09
C THR A 318 -1.69 14.20 -17.55
N PHE A 319 -1.61 13.10 -18.30
CA PHE A 319 -0.82 11.92 -17.97
C PHE A 319 0.67 12.27 -17.84
N THR A 320 1.21 13.04 -18.78
CA THR A 320 2.62 13.46 -18.77
C THR A 320 2.90 14.37 -17.58
N GLY A 321 2.03 15.34 -17.32
CA GLY A 321 2.12 16.21 -16.15
C GLY A 321 2.04 15.43 -14.84
N ARG A 322 1.19 14.42 -14.78
CA ARG A 322 1.06 13.53 -13.63
C ARG A 322 2.33 12.69 -13.42
N LEU A 323 2.91 12.15 -14.49
CA LEU A 323 4.17 11.41 -14.43
C LEU A 323 5.31 12.30 -13.90
N ILE A 324 5.46 13.51 -14.45
CA ILE A 324 6.47 14.48 -13.99
C ILE A 324 6.19 14.91 -12.55
N GLY A 325 4.94 15.20 -12.22
CA GLY A 325 4.51 15.66 -10.90
C GLY A 325 4.78 14.63 -9.81
N LYS A 326 4.32 13.39 -9.99
CA LYS A 326 4.52 12.31 -9.02
C LYS A 326 5.98 11.93 -8.84
N THR A 327 6.75 11.87 -9.93
CA THR A 327 8.19 11.58 -9.85
C THR A 327 8.94 12.71 -9.14
N SER A 328 8.64 13.97 -9.45
CA SER A 328 9.27 15.13 -8.82
C SER A 328 8.86 15.27 -7.35
N ALA A 329 7.58 15.09 -7.02
CA ALA A 329 7.06 15.12 -5.66
C ALA A 329 7.62 13.98 -4.81
N GLY A 330 7.67 12.76 -5.35
CA GLY A 330 8.30 11.60 -4.72
C GLY A 330 9.79 11.83 -4.45
N PHE A 331 10.53 12.33 -5.43
CA PHE A 331 11.96 12.63 -5.27
C PHE A 331 12.21 13.71 -4.21
N LEU A 332 11.50 14.84 -4.31
CA LEU A 332 11.71 15.97 -3.41
C LEU A 332 11.28 15.63 -1.97
N SER A 333 10.13 14.97 -1.78
CA SER A 333 9.66 14.57 -0.45
C SER A 333 10.64 13.63 0.25
N MET A 334 11.11 12.59 -0.44
CA MET A 334 12.07 11.64 0.12
C MET A 334 13.44 12.27 0.38
N ARG A 335 13.87 13.23 -0.45
CA ARG A 335 15.09 13.99 -0.20
C ARG A 335 14.98 14.85 1.05
N LEU A 336 13.87 15.57 1.21
CA LEU A 336 13.61 16.42 2.38
C LEU A 336 13.41 15.58 3.65
N ALA A 337 12.87 14.36 3.52
CA ALA A 337 12.69 13.43 4.62
C ALA A 337 13.98 12.70 5.03
N GLY A 338 15.09 12.88 4.32
CA GLY A 338 16.34 12.16 4.58
C GLY A 338 16.28 10.65 4.25
N ALA A 339 15.34 10.24 3.39
CA ALA A 339 15.19 8.85 3.00
C ALA A 339 16.34 8.39 2.08
N THR A 340 16.49 7.06 2.02
CA THR A 340 17.48 6.36 1.21
C THR A 340 17.33 6.66 -0.28
N ASP A 341 18.38 6.43 -1.05
CA ASP A 341 18.38 6.64 -2.49
C ASP A 341 17.38 5.74 -3.23
N ARG A 342 17.12 4.53 -2.70
CA ARG A 342 16.15 3.60 -3.28
C ARG A 342 14.72 4.12 -3.15
N LEU A 343 14.33 4.57 -1.96
CA LEU A 343 13.04 5.25 -1.74
C LEU A 343 12.92 6.51 -2.61
N ARG A 344 13.96 7.35 -2.60
CA ARG A 344 13.95 8.65 -3.27
C ARG A 344 13.73 8.56 -4.77
N ARG A 345 14.35 7.59 -5.43
CA ARG A 345 14.29 7.50 -6.90
C ARG A 345 13.01 6.83 -7.40
N TRP A 346 12.43 5.92 -6.63
CA TRP A 346 11.41 5.00 -7.15
C TRP A 346 10.01 5.19 -6.59
N ILE A 347 9.84 5.87 -5.44
CA ILE A 347 8.51 5.99 -4.81
C ILE A 347 7.51 6.72 -5.72
N GLY A 348 7.91 7.79 -6.39
CA GLY A 348 7.03 8.55 -7.28
C GLY A 348 6.56 7.76 -8.51
N LEU A 349 7.46 6.95 -9.10
CA LEU A 349 7.11 6.06 -10.22
C LEU A 349 6.16 4.93 -9.80
N SER A 350 6.21 4.50 -8.54
CA SER A 350 5.30 3.46 -8.04
C SER A 350 3.87 3.93 -7.80
N LEU A 351 3.61 5.24 -7.82
CA LEU A 351 2.32 5.87 -7.55
C LEU A 351 1.54 6.24 -8.81
N ILE A 352 1.94 5.74 -9.98
CA ILE A 352 1.31 6.01 -11.28
C ILE A 352 -0.01 5.26 -11.53
N PRO A 353 -0.27 4.04 -11.01
CA PRO A 353 -1.58 3.39 -11.25
C PRO A 353 -2.77 4.29 -10.91
N GLN A 354 -3.84 4.28 -11.70
CA GLN A 354 -5.05 5.10 -11.48
C GLN A 354 -6.27 4.38 -12.05
N ALA A 355 -7.37 4.36 -11.29
CA ALA A 355 -8.51 3.48 -11.54
C ALA A 355 -9.80 4.10 -10.96
N GLY A 356 -10.62 3.28 -10.29
CA GLY A 356 -11.96 3.60 -9.80
C GLY A 356 -12.14 4.90 -8.99
N LEU A 357 -11.15 5.39 -8.24
CA LEU A 357 -11.30 6.70 -7.58
C LEU A 357 -11.45 7.84 -8.58
N ALA A 358 -10.65 7.84 -9.65
CA ALA A 358 -10.72 8.87 -10.68
C ALA A 358 -12.05 8.81 -11.43
N VAL A 359 -12.54 7.59 -11.68
CA VAL A 359 -13.85 7.36 -12.31
C VAL A 359 -14.97 7.88 -11.42
N GLY A 360 -14.96 7.56 -10.12
CA GLY A 360 -15.95 8.05 -9.17
C GLY A 360 -15.99 9.58 -9.07
N LEU A 361 -14.83 10.24 -9.00
CA LEU A 361 -14.76 11.72 -8.99
C LEU A 361 -15.25 12.33 -10.31
N MET A 362 -15.05 11.64 -11.43
CA MET A 362 -15.56 12.08 -12.73
C MET A 362 -17.08 11.95 -12.84
N LEU A 363 -17.68 10.90 -12.28
CA LEU A 363 -19.13 10.77 -12.20
C LEU A 363 -19.77 11.90 -11.38
N LEU A 364 -19.13 12.35 -10.29
CA LEU A 364 -19.62 13.50 -9.51
C LEU A 364 -19.70 14.82 -10.31
N VAL A 365 -18.83 15.00 -11.30
CA VAL A 365 -18.89 16.15 -12.22
C VAL A 365 -19.94 15.92 -13.29
N SER A 366 -20.10 14.68 -13.72
CA SER A 366 -21.06 14.31 -14.78
C SER A 366 -22.52 14.40 -14.33
N GLU A 367 -22.78 14.15 -13.04
CA GLU A 367 -24.11 14.23 -12.42
C GLU A 367 -24.48 15.64 -11.94
N ASP A 368 -23.55 16.60 -11.97
CA ASP A 368 -23.81 17.98 -11.54
C ASP A 368 -24.13 18.88 -12.74
N ASP A 369 -25.38 19.32 -12.82
CA ASP A 369 -25.91 20.18 -13.88
C ASP A 369 -25.07 21.45 -14.12
N ALA A 370 -24.37 21.95 -13.09
CA ALA A 370 -23.49 23.11 -13.22
C ALA A 370 -22.36 22.88 -14.25
N PHE A 371 -21.98 21.62 -14.49
CA PHE A 371 -20.88 21.24 -15.36
C PHE A 371 -21.34 20.66 -16.71
N ALA A 372 -22.65 20.73 -17.04
CA ALA A 372 -23.20 20.12 -18.25
C ALA A 372 -22.44 20.47 -19.55
N GLN A 373 -21.90 21.69 -19.65
CA GLN A 373 -21.14 22.15 -20.84
C GLN A 373 -19.73 21.56 -20.95
N VAL A 374 -19.14 21.10 -19.84
CA VAL A 374 -17.76 20.60 -19.79
C VAL A 374 -17.66 19.11 -19.45
N SER A 375 -18.77 18.52 -18.98
CA SER A 375 -18.87 17.13 -18.52
C SER A 375 -18.40 16.14 -19.58
N GLU A 376 -18.85 16.28 -20.83
CA GLU A 376 -18.48 15.36 -21.92
C GLU A 376 -16.96 15.35 -22.19
N LEU A 377 -16.35 16.53 -22.30
CA LEU A 377 -14.90 16.65 -22.48
C LEU A 377 -14.14 16.10 -21.26
N PHE A 378 -14.61 16.42 -20.05
CA PHE A 378 -13.98 15.98 -18.82
C PHE A 378 -14.02 14.45 -18.66
N LEU A 379 -15.20 13.84 -18.92
CA LEU A 379 -15.41 12.40 -19.00
C LEU A 379 -14.42 11.77 -19.98
N ALA A 380 -14.36 12.30 -21.21
CA ALA A 380 -13.50 11.76 -22.25
C ALA A 380 -12.01 11.78 -21.84
N VAL A 381 -11.56 12.89 -21.26
CA VAL A 381 -10.16 13.03 -20.80
C VAL A 381 -9.84 12.12 -19.63
N VAL A 382 -10.72 12.03 -18.63
CA VAL A 382 -10.48 11.19 -17.44
C VAL A 382 -10.46 9.71 -17.84
N LEU A 383 -11.40 9.24 -18.66
CA LEU A 383 -11.41 7.85 -19.13
C LEU A 383 -10.17 7.51 -19.96
N ALA A 384 -9.79 8.37 -20.91
CA ALA A 384 -8.58 8.17 -21.70
C ALA A 384 -7.31 8.14 -20.81
N MET A 385 -7.27 8.99 -19.78
CA MET A 385 -6.16 9.02 -18.83
C MET A 385 -6.15 7.78 -17.90
N VAL A 386 -7.32 7.28 -17.46
CA VAL A 386 -7.43 6.02 -16.71
C VAL A 386 -6.93 4.86 -17.57
N LEU A 387 -7.33 4.76 -18.83
CA LEU A 387 -6.83 3.76 -19.79
C LEU A 387 -5.29 3.76 -19.87
N LEU A 388 -4.67 4.94 -20.05
CA LEU A 388 -3.21 5.06 -20.10
C LEU A 388 -2.55 4.58 -18.81
N ASN A 389 -3.11 4.94 -17.65
CA ASN A 389 -2.55 4.60 -16.34
C ASN A 389 -2.77 3.13 -15.94
N GLU A 390 -3.86 2.51 -16.37
CA GLU A 390 -4.10 1.09 -16.13
C GLU A 390 -3.16 0.19 -16.94
N ILE A 391 -2.69 0.66 -18.10
CA ILE A 391 -1.70 -0.07 -18.90
C ILE A 391 -0.27 0.20 -18.39
N ILE A 392 0.10 1.48 -18.24
CA ILE A 392 1.48 1.89 -17.95
C ILE A 392 1.80 1.79 -16.45
N GLY A 393 0.83 2.11 -15.59
CA GLY A 393 1.00 2.16 -14.14
C GLY A 393 1.51 0.86 -13.52
N PRO A 394 0.86 -0.30 -13.74
CA PRO A 394 1.32 -1.58 -13.18
C PRO A 394 2.78 -1.90 -13.56
N ILE A 395 3.18 -1.57 -14.79
CA ILE A 395 4.53 -1.81 -15.31
C ILE A 395 5.54 -0.95 -14.55
N LEU A 396 5.26 0.35 -14.38
CA LEU A 396 6.13 1.27 -13.65
C LEU A 396 6.23 0.92 -12.16
N THR A 397 5.12 0.55 -11.52
CA THR A 397 5.12 0.10 -10.12
C THR A 397 5.95 -1.17 -9.94
N ARG A 398 5.80 -2.15 -10.84
CA ARG A 398 6.62 -3.38 -10.80
C ARG A 398 8.11 -3.09 -10.98
N GLN A 399 8.46 -2.19 -11.90
CA GLN A 399 9.85 -1.78 -12.11
C GLN A 399 10.43 -1.05 -10.90
N ALA A 400 9.64 -0.16 -10.27
CA ALA A 400 10.02 0.54 -9.05
C ALA A 400 10.29 -0.43 -7.89
N LEU A 401 9.43 -1.44 -7.69
CA LEU A 401 9.65 -2.49 -6.67
C LEU A 401 10.90 -3.32 -6.96
N ARG A 402 11.16 -3.65 -8.22
CA ARG A 402 12.37 -4.37 -8.61
C ARG A 402 13.64 -3.60 -8.26
N HIS A 403 13.63 -2.28 -8.41
CA HIS A 403 14.77 -1.43 -8.09
C HIS A 403 14.83 -0.94 -6.64
N SER A 404 13.74 -1.05 -5.87
CA SER A 404 13.73 -0.70 -4.46
C SER A 404 14.50 -1.70 -3.60
N GLY A 405 14.71 -2.91 -4.10
CA GLY A 405 15.33 -4.01 -3.36
C GLY A 405 14.32 -4.88 -2.61
N ASP A 406 13.06 -4.47 -2.48
CA ASP A 406 12.02 -5.20 -1.73
C ASP A 406 11.43 -6.39 -2.51
N PHE A 407 11.74 -6.54 -3.79
CA PHE A 407 11.17 -7.55 -4.70
C PHE A 407 11.51 -8.99 -4.27
N GLY A 408 10.51 -9.86 -4.14
CA GLY A 408 10.69 -11.29 -3.82
C GLY A 408 11.18 -11.57 -2.39
N ARG A 409 10.72 -10.79 -1.42
CA ARG A 409 11.16 -10.81 -0.01
C ARG A 409 10.06 -11.13 1.00
N ASP A 410 8.98 -11.75 0.56
CA ASP A 410 7.89 -12.17 1.43
C ASP A 410 8.26 -13.36 2.36
N ARG A 411 9.21 -14.19 1.93
CA ARG A 411 9.73 -15.34 2.69
C ARG A 411 10.49 -14.91 3.96
N ALA A 412 10.31 -15.70 5.01
CA ALA A 412 10.90 -15.42 6.31
C ALA A 412 12.43 -15.63 6.30
N ARG A 413 13.17 -14.66 6.83
CA ARG A 413 14.61 -14.75 7.08
C ARG A 413 14.93 -14.65 8.56
N ILE A 414 16.13 -15.11 8.91
CA ILE A 414 16.57 -15.19 10.30
C ILE A 414 16.65 -13.83 11.02
N LEU A 415 16.93 -12.73 10.30
CA LEU A 415 16.98 -11.38 10.87
C LEU A 415 15.71 -10.55 10.63
N ASP A 416 14.60 -11.13 10.18
CA ASP A 416 13.36 -10.39 9.88
C ASP A 416 12.74 -9.70 11.10
N PHE A 417 13.10 -10.12 12.31
CA PHE A 417 12.70 -9.42 13.53
C PHE A 417 13.34 -8.02 13.62
N LEU A 418 14.44 -7.75 12.90
CA LEU A 418 15.12 -6.45 12.80
C LEU A 418 14.62 -5.67 11.58
N SER A 419 13.35 -5.29 11.61
CA SER A 419 12.76 -4.42 10.58
C SER A 419 12.88 -2.95 10.96
N GLU A 420 12.71 -2.04 10.00
CA GLU A 420 12.80 -0.57 10.19
C GLU A 420 12.16 -0.04 11.49
N HIS A 421 11.02 -0.59 11.93
CA HIS A 421 10.31 -0.11 13.12
C HIS A 421 10.85 -0.67 14.45
N ASN A 422 11.74 -1.65 14.40
CA ASN A 422 12.43 -2.25 15.54
C ASN A 422 13.88 -1.76 15.65
N ILE A 423 14.22 -0.66 14.95
CA ILE A 423 15.55 -0.06 14.98
C ILE A 423 15.46 1.37 15.52
N THR A 424 16.32 1.71 16.49
CA THR A 424 16.57 3.08 16.94
C THR A 424 18.01 3.49 16.63
N THR A 425 18.20 4.72 16.16
CA THR A 425 19.53 5.32 15.93
C THR A 425 19.90 6.35 16.99
N GLU A 426 19.11 6.40 18.08
CA GLU A 426 19.28 7.32 19.20
C GLU A 426 19.39 6.57 20.53
N LEU A 427 20.04 5.40 20.55
CA LEU A 427 20.21 4.63 21.79
C LEU A 427 21.02 5.44 22.81
N ARG A 428 20.45 5.79 23.97
CA ARG A 428 21.04 6.78 24.90
C ARG A 428 21.51 6.22 26.25
N GLY A 429 21.12 4.99 26.61
CA GLY A 429 21.32 4.44 27.96
C GLY A 429 22.72 4.70 28.54
N PRO A 430 22.86 5.47 29.65
CA PRO A 430 24.17 5.78 30.25
C PRO A 430 24.87 4.54 30.82
N ASP A 431 24.10 3.48 31.07
CA ASP A 431 24.52 2.18 31.56
C ASP A 431 23.80 1.06 30.80
N LYS A 432 24.25 -0.17 31.02
CA LYS A 432 23.76 -1.37 30.33
C LYS A 432 22.26 -1.60 30.59
N GLU A 433 21.79 -1.41 31.83
CA GLU A 433 20.39 -1.63 32.19
C GLU A 433 19.46 -0.64 31.47
N SER A 434 19.82 0.64 31.48
CA SER A 434 19.06 1.68 30.80
C SER A 434 18.98 1.42 29.29
N ALA A 435 20.08 0.96 28.67
CA ALA A 435 20.10 0.62 27.25
C ALA A 435 19.24 -0.62 26.93
N VAL A 436 19.32 -1.67 27.77
CA VAL A 436 18.46 -2.88 27.63
C VAL A 436 17.00 -2.50 27.77
N ARG A 437 16.64 -1.71 28.79
CA ARG A 437 15.27 -1.23 29.02
C ARG A 437 14.73 -0.43 27.84
N GLU A 438 15.55 0.45 27.24
CA GLU A 438 15.16 1.18 26.03
C GLU A 438 14.81 0.21 24.88
N LEU A 439 15.63 -0.82 24.63
CA LEU A 439 15.39 -1.83 23.60
C LEU A 439 14.18 -2.73 23.90
N VAL A 440 13.96 -3.11 25.16
CA VAL A 440 12.76 -3.86 25.57
C VAL A 440 11.52 -3.01 25.33
N SER A 441 11.55 -1.73 25.72
CA SER A 441 10.43 -0.80 25.50
C SER A 441 10.12 -0.62 24.00
N LEU A 442 11.15 -0.60 23.15
CA LEU A 442 10.99 -0.55 21.69
C LEU A 442 10.36 -1.84 21.16
N THR A 443 10.84 -3.00 21.61
CA THR A 443 10.34 -4.33 21.22
C THR A 443 8.87 -4.50 21.60
N LEU A 444 8.48 -4.13 22.83
CA LEU A 444 7.09 -4.24 23.31
C LEU A 444 6.14 -3.26 22.61
N ARG A 445 6.67 -2.14 22.10
CA ARG A 445 5.86 -1.19 21.32
C ARG A 445 5.47 -1.74 19.96
N THR A 446 6.24 -2.66 19.39
CA THR A 446 6.08 -3.08 17.99
C THR A 446 5.64 -4.52 17.86
N GLN A 447 6.15 -5.38 18.72
CA GLN A 447 5.96 -6.82 18.70
C GLN A 447 5.16 -7.27 19.94
N SER A 448 4.29 -8.26 19.75
CA SER A 448 3.49 -8.80 20.84
C SER A 448 4.31 -9.82 21.63
N VAL A 449 4.49 -9.57 22.92
CA VAL A 449 5.17 -10.47 23.87
C VAL A 449 4.22 -10.76 25.05
N SER A 450 4.28 -11.97 25.60
CA SER A 450 3.42 -12.45 26.69
C SER A 450 3.77 -11.85 28.07
N LEU A 451 4.98 -11.34 28.21
CA LEU A 451 5.53 -10.81 29.45
C LEU A 451 5.45 -9.28 29.50
N ASP A 452 5.43 -8.74 30.71
CA ASP A 452 5.58 -7.31 30.94
C ASP A 452 7.04 -6.85 30.80
N GLU A 453 7.23 -5.53 30.73
CA GLU A 453 8.53 -4.90 30.51
C GLU A 453 9.55 -5.26 31.58
N GLU A 454 9.17 -5.19 32.87
CA GLU A 454 10.07 -5.48 33.99
C GLU A 454 10.52 -6.95 34.00
N ALA A 455 9.61 -7.90 33.75
CA ALA A 455 9.99 -9.31 33.71
C ALA A 455 10.97 -9.61 32.57
N ILE A 456 10.84 -8.95 31.43
CA ILE A 456 11.79 -9.11 30.31
C ILE A 456 13.14 -8.49 30.65
N VAL A 457 13.15 -7.25 31.15
CA VAL A 457 14.40 -6.57 31.56
C VAL A 457 15.15 -7.41 32.59
N GLN A 458 14.45 -7.88 33.63
CA GLN A 458 15.04 -8.70 34.67
C GLN A 458 15.68 -9.97 34.11
N ARG A 459 14.99 -10.69 33.21
CA ARG A 459 15.53 -11.91 32.58
C ARG A 459 16.76 -11.65 31.73
N VAL A 460 16.78 -10.55 30.98
CA VAL A 460 17.95 -10.17 30.16
C VAL A 460 19.12 -9.82 31.06
N LEU A 461 18.90 -9.04 32.13
CA LEU A 461 19.96 -8.68 33.07
C LEU A 461 20.49 -9.89 33.85
N GLU A 462 19.62 -10.83 34.25
CA GLU A 462 20.05 -12.09 34.84
C GLU A 462 20.97 -12.88 33.88
N ALA A 463 20.64 -12.94 32.59
CA ALA A 463 21.51 -13.56 31.59
C ALA A 463 22.87 -12.83 31.46
N GLU A 464 22.88 -11.50 31.49
CA GLU A 464 24.11 -10.69 31.46
C GLU A 464 25.03 -10.90 32.68
N THR A 465 24.46 -11.19 33.86
CA THR A 465 25.26 -11.47 35.06
C THR A 465 26.00 -12.82 34.97
N LEU A 466 25.45 -13.78 34.22
CA LEU A 466 26.06 -15.09 34.01
C LEU A 466 27.19 -15.02 32.96
N ALA A 467 26.96 -14.30 31.87
CA ALA A 467 27.95 -14.06 30.83
C ALA A 467 27.66 -12.72 30.13
N SER A 468 28.71 -11.90 29.95
CA SER A 468 28.58 -10.63 29.23
C SER A 468 28.20 -10.89 27.77
N SER A 469 27.21 -10.16 27.25
CA SER A 469 26.86 -10.20 25.82
C SER A 469 27.68 -9.26 24.93
N CYS A 470 28.62 -8.53 25.51
CA CYS A 470 29.53 -7.68 24.75
C CYS A 470 30.49 -8.56 23.96
N VAL A 471 30.35 -8.58 22.64
CA VAL A 471 31.17 -9.39 21.74
C VAL A 471 32.54 -8.73 21.50
N GLY A 472 32.62 -7.40 21.69
CA GLY A 472 33.76 -6.57 21.30
C GLY A 472 33.51 -5.91 19.95
N GLU A 473 34.48 -5.13 19.47
CA GLU A 473 34.46 -4.43 18.18
C GLU A 473 33.23 -3.51 17.99
N GLY A 474 32.64 -3.04 19.09
CA GLY A 474 31.48 -2.14 19.09
C GLY A 474 30.11 -2.82 19.08
N LEU A 475 30.02 -4.14 19.25
CA LEU A 475 28.76 -4.89 19.29
C LEU A 475 28.44 -5.49 20.67
N ALA A 476 27.18 -5.39 21.08
CA ALA A 476 26.62 -6.18 22.18
C ALA A 476 25.30 -6.85 21.77
N LEU A 477 25.07 -8.07 22.26
CA LEU A 477 23.93 -8.92 21.89
C LEU A 477 23.13 -9.36 23.13
N PRO A 478 22.54 -8.43 23.90
CA PRO A 478 21.75 -8.80 25.07
C PRO A 478 20.61 -9.72 24.66
N HIS A 479 20.46 -10.85 25.34
CA HIS A 479 19.52 -11.88 24.93
C HIS A 479 18.91 -12.63 26.09
N ALA A 480 17.67 -13.10 25.92
CA ALA A 480 16.98 -13.92 26.91
C ALA A 480 16.01 -14.89 26.24
N ARG A 481 15.75 -16.00 26.93
CA ARG A 481 14.66 -16.90 26.59
C ARG A 481 13.38 -16.51 27.34
N ILE A 482 12.27 -16.53 26.62
CA ILE A 482 10.95 -16.11 27.12
C ILE A 482 9.90 -17.22 26.94
N PRO A 483 8.95 -17.34 27.89
CA PRO A 483 7.88 -18.31 27.81
C PRO A 483 6.81 -17.88 26.80
N GLY A 484 6.49 -18.78 25.87
CA GLY A 484 5.48 -18.55 24.83
C GLY A 484 5.97 -17.66 23.68
N GLY A 485 5.15 -17.54 22.65
CA GLY A 485 5.50 -16.89 21.38
C GLY A 485 5.81 -17.90 20.28
N ASN A 486 5.67 -17.44 19.03
CA ASN A 486 5.82 -18.28 17.82
C ASN A 486 6.95 -17.78 16.90
N ALA A 487 7.72 -16.79 17.33
CA ALA A 487 8.83 -16.21 16.57
C ALA A 487 9.79 -15.48 17.50
N ILE A 488 11.04 -15.33 17.07
CA ILE A 488 12.03 -14.47 17.71
C ILE A 488 11.62 -13.00 17.54
N VAL A 489 11.76 -12.22 18.62
CA VAL A 489 11.43 -10.79 18.67
C VAL A 489 12.61 -10.02 19.27
N GLY A 490 12.68 -8.73 19.01
CA GLY A 490 13.82 -7.94 19.44
C GLY A 490 13.92 -6.60 18.77
N ALA A 491 14.97 -5.87 19.11
CA ALA A 491 15.23 -4.54 18.59
C ALA A 491 16.74 -4.27 18.48
N MET A 492 17.10 -3.40 17.54
CA MET A 492 18.46 -2.89 17.40
C MET A 492 18.53 -1.43 17.83
N GLY A 493 19.57 -1.08 18.58
CA GLY A 493 19.90 0.28 18.93
C GLY A 493 21.30 0.64 18.46
N ILE A 494 21.41 1.78 17.77
CA ILE A 494 22.67 2.32 17.27
C ILE A 494 22.96 3.62 18.03
N ASN A 495 24.21 3.76 18.50
CA ASN A 495 24.76 4.98 19.06
C ASN A 495 26.06 5.34 18.33
N GLN A 496 26.03 6.45 17.59
CA GLN A 496 27.16 6.90 16.78
C GLN A 496 28.39 7.29 17.60
N ARG A 497 28.20 7.75 18.83
CA ARG A 497 29.29 8.11 19.75
C ARG A 497 29.84 6.91 20.51
N GLY A 498 29.07 5.82 20.55
CA GLY A 498 29.36 4.63 21.33
C GLY A 498 28.95 4.80 22.79
N LEU A 499 28.42 3.73 23.38
CA LEU A 499 28.09 3.63 24.80
C LEU A 499 29.32 3.16 25.58
N GLN A 500 29.60 3.81 26.70
CA GLN A 500 30.75 3.49 27.55
C GLN A 500 30.41 2.32 28.48
N LEU A 501 30.31 1.13 27.92
CA LEU A 501 30.03 -0.12 28.64
C LEU A 501 31.31 -0.93 28.86
N GLU A 502 31.27 -1.86 29.81
CA GLU A 502 32.36 -2.81 30.02
C GLU A 502 32.40 -3.84 28.88
N THR A 503 33.46 -3.80 28.07
CA THR A 503 33.66 -4.67 26.92
C THR A 503 34.99 -5.43 27.01
N PRO A 504 35.12 -6.62 26.39
CA PRO A 504 36.36 -7.41 26.43
C PRO A 504 37.59 -6.70 25.82
N ASP A 505 37.36 -5.80 24.87
CA ASP A 505 38.38 -5.04 24.13
C ASP A 505 38.52 -3.58 24.60
N GLY A 506 37.72 -3.15 25.58
CA GLY A 506 37.70 -1.78 26.10
C GLY A 506 37.15 -0.74 25.12
N ARG A 507 36.60 -1.14 23.97
CA ARG A 507 36.02 -0.23 22.98
C ARG A 507 34.56 0.08 23.31
N PRO A 508 34.07 1.27 22.97
CA PRO A 508 32.68 1.63 23.23
C PRO A 508 31.73 0.82 22.33
N VAL A 509 30.51 0.55 22.83
CA VAL A 509 29.48 -0.21 22.11
C VAL A 509 28.69 0.72 21.21
N HIS A 510 28.80 0.55 19.90
CA HIS A 510 28.07 1.35 18.90
C HIS A 510 26.74 0.73 18.49
N CYS A 511 26.61 -0.60 18.57
CA CYS A 511 25.40 -1.32 18.21
C CYS A 511 25.03 -2.33 19.30
N MET A 512 23.78 -2.28 19.73
CA MET A 512 23.17 -3.27 20.62
C MET A 512 22.00 -3.94 19.93
N VAL A 513 21.95 -5.27 19.94
CA VAL A 513 20.83 -6.03 19.38
C VAL A 513 20.21 -6.89 20.47
N LEU A 514 19.03 -6.50 20.93
CA LEU A 514 18.22 -7.29 21.87
C LEU A 514 17.58 -8.47 21.14
N ILE A 515 17.75 -9.67 21.68
CA ILE A 515 17.18 -10.90 21.12
C ILE A 515 16.36 -11.63 22.20
N LEU A 516 15.05 -11.69 22.00
CA LEU A 516 14.13 -12.44 22.85
C LEU A 516 13.62 -13.65 22.08
N THR A 517 13.96 -14.84 22.56
CA THR A 517 13.64 -16.09 21.88
C THR A 517 12.65 -16.93 22.69
N PRO A 518 11.55 -17.39 22.08
CA PRO A 518 10.67 -18.36 22.70
C PRO A 518 11.43 -19.63 23.16
N ASP A 519 11.06 -20.19 24.30
CA ASP A 519 11.70 -21.39 24.89
C ASP A 519 11.70 -22.61 23.95
N ASN A 520 10.77 -22.68 23.00
CA ASN A 520 10.63 -23.73 22.00
C ASN A 520 11.52 -23.55 20.75
N MET A 521 12.36 -22.50 20.68
CA MET A 521 13.22 -22.19 19.51
C MET A 521 14.73 -22.09 19.86
N PRO A 522 15.32 -23.06 20.60
CA PRO A 522 16.70 -22.94 21.06
C PRO A 522 17.76 -22.99 19.94
N GLU A 523 17.49 -23.67 18.84
CA GLU A 523 18.42 -23.77 17.70
C GLU A 523 18.49 -22.44 16.93
N GLN A 524 17.32 -21.86 16.60
CA GLN A 524 17.24 -20.56 15.95
C GLN A 524 17.87 -19.44 16.78
N HIS A 525 17.79 -19.53 18.12
CA HIS A 525 18.48 -18.61 19.02
C HIS A 525 19.99 -18.54 18.74
N LEU A 526 20.65 -19.71 18.65
CA LEU A 526 22.09 -19.79 18.42
C LEU A 526 22.45 -19.34 17.00
N GLN A 527 21.60 -19.67 16.01
CA GLN A 527 21.80 -19.23 14.64
C GLN A 527 21.75 -17.70 14.52
N VAL A 528 20.80 -17.02 15.17
CA VAL A 528 20.70 -15.55 15.19
C VAL A 528 21.94 -14.93 15.83
N LEU A 529 22.36 -15.44 16.99
CA LEU A 529 23.54 -14.94 17.69
C LEU A 529 24.80 -15.11 16.84
N GLY A 530 24.98 -16.29 16.23
CA GLY A 530 26.10 -16.58 15.33
C GLY A 530 26.11 -15.67 14.11
N ALA A 531 24.96 -15.49 13.45
CA ALA A 531 24.82 -14.62 12.29
C ALA A 531 25.18 -13.15 12.62
N LEU A 532 24.70 -12.62 13.75
CA LEU A 532 24.97 -11.22 14.15
C LEU A 532 26.42 -11.02 14.61
N ALA A 533 27.00 -11.97 15.34
CA ALA A 533 28.40 -11.91 15.76
C ALA A 533 29.37 -12.03 14.57
N ALA A 534 29.07 -12.90 13.60
CA ALA A 534 29.90 -13.10 12.43
C ALA A 534 29.74 -11.99 11.37
N SER A 535 28.55 -11.40 11.24
CA SER A 535 28.34 -10.24 10.37
C SER A 535 28.89 -8.96 11.01
N ILE A 536 28.19 -8.43 12.02
CA ILE A 536 28.51 -7.12 12.62
C ILE A 536 29.77 -7.19 13.48
N GLY A 537 29.98 -8.29 14.20
CA GLY A 537 31.12 -8.40 15.14
C GLY A 537 32.47 -8.64 14.46
N SER A 538 32.49 -9.05 13.18
CA SER A 538 33.73 -9.47 12.50
C SER A 538 34.03 -8.76 11.19
N ASP A 539 33.06 -8.10 10.54
CA ASP A 539 33.27 -7.38 9.27
C ASP A 539 33.44 -5.86 9.49
N PRO A 540 34.66 -5.31 9.32
CA PRO A 540 34.91 -3.87 9.51
C PRO A 540 34.12 -2.97 8.55
N ALA A 541 33.77 -3.46 7.34
CA ALA A 541 33.00 -2.68 6.38
C ALA A 541 31.55 -2.51 6.86
N ILE A 542 30.94 -3.59 7.38
CA ILE A 542 29.61 -3.53 8.00
C ILE A 542 29.65 -2.60 9.21
N GLN A 543 30.65 -2.72 10.09
CA GLN A 543 30.79 -1.87 11.27
C GLN A 543 30.89 -0.39 10.90
N GLN A 544 31.79 -0.04 9.97
CA GLN A 544 31.99 1.34 9.52
C GLN A 544 30.71 1.95 8.95
N GLN A 545 29.93 1.17 8.20
CA GLN A 545 28.66 1.62 7.66
C GLN A 545 27.59 1.73 8.76
N LEU A 546 27.33 0.64 9.48
CA LEU A 546 26.25 0.53 10.48
C LEU A 546 26.39 1.57 11.59
N TYR A 547 27.59 1.77 12.12
CA TYR A 547 27.82 2.67 13.26
C TYR A 547 27.69 4.16 12.88
N GLY A 548 27.75 4.49 11.59
CA GLY A 548 27.52 5.83 11.05
C GLY A 548 26.07 6.13 10.66
N ILE A 549 25.17 5.14 10.69
CA ILE A 549 23.79 5.31 10.23
C ILE A 549 23.00 6.23 11.18
N THR A 550 22.27 7.19 10.60
CA THR A 550 21.46 8.19 11.31
C THR A 550 19.95 7.92 11.26
N SER A 551 19.51 6.93 10.47
CA SER A 551 18.09 6.63 10.30
C SER A 551 17.81 5.12 10.32
N PRO A 552 16.71 4.67 10.95
CA PRO A 552 16.30 3.27 10.96
C PRO A 552 16.18 2.64 9.56
N THR A 553 15.69 3.39 8.57
CA THR A 553 15.54 2.89 7.18
C THR A 553 16.86 2.47 6.55
N HIS A 554 17.94 3.23 6.75
CA HIS A 554 19.25 2.88 6.21
C HIS A 554 19.81 1.61 6.86
N ALA A 555 19.56 1.40 8.17
CA ALA A 555 19.98 0.19 8.86
C ALA A 555 19.19 -1.04 8.38
N ASP A 556 17.88 -0.90 8.23
CA ASP A 556 16.99 -1.90 7.62
C ASP A 556 17.47 -2.29 6.20
N GLU A 557 17.78 -1.29 5.35
CA GLU A 557 18.31 -1.55 4.01
C GLU A 557 19.67 -2.23 4.02
N LEU A 558 20.56 -1.92 4.97
CA LEU A 558 21.87 -2.57 5.09
C LEU A 558 21.71 -4.04 5.47
N ILE A 559 20.88 -4.35 6.47
CA ILE A 559 20.67 -5.70 7.00
C ILE A 559 19.95 -6.60 5.98
N HIS A 560 18.96 -6.07 5.27
CA HIS A 560 18.11 -6.87 4.41
C HIS A 560 18.53 -6.83 2.94
N VAL A 561 19.03 -5.68 2.47
CA VAL A 561 19.36 -5.43 1.06
C VAL A 561 20.86 -5.30 0.78
N GLY A 562 21.70 -5.14 1.81
CA GLY A 562 23.14 -5.11 1.62
C GLY A 562 23.67 -6.50 1.26
N ASP A 563 24.44 -6.59 0.17
CA ASP A 563 25.05 -7.85 -0.26
C ASP A 563 25.95 -8.46 0.83
N GLN A 564 26.50 -7.61 1.71
CA GLN A 564 27.32 -7.97 2.86
C GLN A 564 26.59 -8.86 3.89
N PHE A 565 25.26 -8.77 3.98
CA PHE A 565 24.45 -9.54 4.92
C PHE A 565 23.83 -10.80 4.30
N ASN A 566 23.92 -11.00 2.98
CA ASN A 566 23.25 -12.13 2.31
C ASN A 566 23.73 -13.50 2.83
N ASP A 567 25.00 -13.62 3.20
CA ASP A 567 25.57 -14.87 3.74
C ASP A 567 25.08 -15.19 5.16
N TRP A 568 24.57 -14.18 5.88
CA TRP A 568 24.19 -14.28 7.29
C TRP A 568 22.67 -14.20 7.51
N ASN A 569 21.95 -13.56 6.61
CA ASN A 569 20.49 -13.38 6.67
C ASN A 569 19.77 -14.30 5.67
N TYR A 570 19.91 -15.61 5.88
CA TYR A 570 19.35 -16.65 5.02
C TYR A 570 17.87 -16.95 5.32
N TYR A 571 17.21 -17.66 4.40
CA TYR A 571 15.80 -18.03 4.51
C TYR A 571 15.58 -19.20 5.48
N LEU A 572 14.50 -19.16 6.27
CA LEU A 572 14.22 -20.18 7.29
C LEU A 572 13.65 -21.50 6.72
N ASP A 573 13.20 -21.50 5.47
CA ASP A 573 12.54 -22.62 4.81
C ASP A 573 13.49 -23.48 3.94
N GLU A 574 14.82 -23.39 4.17
CA GLU A 574 15.86 -24.16 3.45
C GLU A 574 16.28 -25.46 4.14
#